data_AF-A0A6L8TXU1-F1
#
_entry.id   AF-A0A6L8TXU1-F1
#
_cell.length_a   1.000
_cell.length_b   1.000
_cell.length_c   1.000
_cell.angle_alpha   90.00
_cell.angle_beta   90.00
_cell.angle_gamma   90.00
#
_symmetry.space_group_name_H-M   'P 1'
#
loop_
_entity.id
_entity.type
_entity.pdbx_description
1 polymer ?
#
loop_
_entity_poly.entity_id
_entity_poly.type
_entity_poly.pdbx_seq_one_letter_code
_entity_poly.pdbx_strand_id
1 'polypeptide(L)'
;MSPLLIFLITAGIIVSCSGKGSGGRKEGASGDLITAARDYSSAYFARKLGNARIFTDEEDGLVTITNDISGYKINHGKIVTGLIDDDEAEDGIVPFYAMQGKSIMGYYHMILLASADTFRVVKTVSGIFTVHDIKDRKIIAEVSTVSPDSPGYGCDNCREVISYMWNNGNLEKEE
;
A
#
# COMPACT_ATOMS: atom_id res chain seq x y z
N MET A 1 -52.81 37.83 55.98
CA MET A 1 -52.87 36.46 55.43
C MET A 1 -51.47 36.09 54.96
N SER A 2 -51.06 34.88 55.32
CA SER A 2 -49.68 34.36 55.34
C SER A 2 -48.87 34.46 54.04
N PRO A 3 -47.53 34.47 54.17
CA PRO A 3 -46.56 34.41 53.08
C PRO A 3 -46.36 32.97 52.60
N LEU A 4 -45.81 32.76 51.40
CA LEU A 4 -45.14 31.50 51.08
C LEU A 4 -43.81 31.74 50.38
N LEU A 5 -42.78 31.57 51.21
CA LEU A 5 -41.38 31.32 50.89
C LEU A 5 -41.28 29.88 50.33
N ILE A 6 -40.65 29.66 49.18
CA ILE A 6 -40.03 28.36 48.87
C ILE A 6 -38.58 28.59 48.46
N PHE A 7 -37.72 28.07 49.33
CA PHE A 7 -36.28 27.88 49.23
C PHE A 7 -35.92 26.72 48.27
N LEU A 8 -34.61 26.60 47.98
CA LEU A 8 -33.86 25.35 47.69
C LEU A 8 -34.04 24.78 46.25
N ILE A 9 -33.02 24.40 45.46
CA ILE A 9 -31.68 23.84 45.74
C ILE A 9 -30.73 24.13 44.56
N THR A 10 -29.53 24.65 44.85
CA THR A 10 -28.32 24.50 44.03
C THR A 10 -27.86 23.04 44.01
N ALA A 11 -27.74 22.43 42.84
CA ALA A 11 -26.96 21.21 42.65
C ALA A 11 -26.02 21.40 41.46
N GLY A 12 -24.76 21.71 41.77
CA GLY A 12 -23.66 21.49 40.85
C GLY A 12 -23.40 19.98 40.72
N ILE A 13 -23.12 19.54 39.50
CA ILE A 13 -22.41 18.29 39.25
C ILE A 13 -21.14 18.66 38.50
N ILE A 14 -20.06 18.68 39.27
CA ILE A 14 -18.69 18.50 38.81
C ILE A 14 -18.43 16.99 38.79
N VAL A 15 -17.42 16.55 38.04
CA VAL A 15 -16.83 15.17 37.95
C VAL A 15 -17.47 14.35 36.81
N SER A 16 -16.75 13.76 35.85
CA SER A 16 -15.34 13.42 35.72
C SER A 16 -14.97 13.24 34.23
N CYS A 17 -13.75 13.61 33.85
CA CYS A 17 -13.07 12.95 32.74
C CYS A 17 -13.00 11.46 33.05
N SER A 18 -13.62 10.63 32.21
CA SER A 18 -13.26 9.23 32.06
C SER A 18 -12.86 9.05 30.61
N GLY A 19 -11.55 9.06 30.37
CA GLY A 19 -11.01 8.53 29.15
C GLY A 19 -11.56 7.12 28.96
N LYS A 20 -12.15 6.88 27.79
CA LYS A 20 -12.29 5.54 27.27
C LYS A 20 -12.07 5.65 25.78
N GLY A 21 -10.84 5.29 25.39
CA GLY A 21 -10.48 5.19 23.99
C GLY A 21 -11.47 4.31 23.26
N SER A 22 -12.01 4.83 22.17
CA SER A 22 -12.57 4.04 21.09
C SER A 22 -11.63 4.15 19.90
N GLY A 23 -10.37 3.78 20.12
CA GLY A 23 -9.48 3.29 19.07
C GLY A 23 -9.92 1.88 18.67
N GLY A 24 -11.18 1.75 18.24
CA GLY A 24 -11.63 0.57 17.54
C GLY A 24 -11.00 0.60 16.17
N ARG A 25 -9.87 -0.10 16.01
CA ARG A 25 -9.34 -0.47 14.71
C ARG A 25 -10.51 -1.00 13.88
N LYS A 26 -10.84 -0.32 12.78
CA LYS A 26 -11.70 -0.87 11.73
C LYS A 26 -10.95 -2.02 11.08
N GLU A 27 -11.07 -3.22 11.65
CA GLU A 27 -10.61 -4.47 11.02
C GLU A 27 -11.31 -4.77 9.68
N GLY A 28 -12.30 -3.96 9.27
CA GLY A 28 -12.96 -4.04 7.97
C GLY A 28 -12.43 -3.08 6.88
N ALA A 29 -11.57 -2.11 7.18
CA ALA A 29 -11.12 -1.11 6.19
C ALA A 29 -9.90 -1.56 5.36
N SER A 30 -8.95 -2.29 5.97
CA SER A 30 -7.73 -2.72 5.28
C SER A 30 -8.01 -3.79 4.20
N GLY A 31 -8.94 -4.72 4.46
CA GLY A 31 -9.33 -5.72 3.45
C GLY A 31 -10.04 -5.13 2.22
N ASP A 32 -10.74 -4.01 2.41
CA ASP A 32 -11.41 -3.26 1.35
C ASP A 32 -10.37 -2.55 0.46
N LEU A 33 -9.35 -1.94 1.07
CA LEU A 33 -8.27 -1.26 0.35
C LEU A 33 -7.36 -2.21 -0.45
N ILE A 34 -6.97 -3.35 0.12
CA ILE A 34 -6.17 -4.34 -0.62
C ILE A 34 -6.96 -4.84 -1.84
N THR A 35 -8.27 -5.06 -1.68
CA THR A 35 -9.14 -5.46 -2.79
C THR A 35 -9.23 -4.36 -3.84
N ALA A 36 -9.43 -3.11 -3.42
CA ALA A 36 -9.46 -1.96 -4.32
C ALA A 36 -8.13 -1.79 -5.09
N ALA A 37 -6.98 -1.94 -4.43
CA ALA A 37 -5.66 -1.86 -5.05
C ALA A 37 -5.42 -3.00 -6.05
N ARG A 38 -5.85 -4.22 -5.71
CA ARG A 38 -5.86 -5.38 -6.61
C ARG A 38 -6.68 -5.11 -7.86
N ASP A 39 -7.92 -4.66 -7.70
CA ASP A 39 -8.84 -4.45 -8.82
C ASP A 39 -8.37 -3.29 -9.69
N TYR A 40 -7.92 -2.20 -9.06
CA TYR A 40 -7.35 -1.06 -9.74
C TYR A 40 -6.12 -1.44 -10.58
N SER A 41 -5.14 -2.13 -9.98
CA SER A 41 -3.89 -2.51 -10.65
C SER A 41 -4.15 -3.46 -11.82
N SER A 42 -5.05 -4.43 -11.65
CA SER A 42 -5.47 -5.33 -12.72
C SER A 42 -6.10 -4.56 -13.89
N ALA A 43 -7.06 -3.69 -13.59
CA ALA A 43 -7.73 -2.88 -14.60
C ALA A 43 -6.77 -1.88 -15.28
N TYR A 44 -5.82 -1.30 -14.53
CA TYR A 44 -4.79 -0.41 -15.06
C TYR A 44 -3.94 -1.11 -16.13
N PHE A 45 -3.41 -2.30 -15.83
CA PHE A 45 -2.59 -3.04 -16.78
C PHE A 45 -3.39 -3.57 -17.96
N ALA A 46 -4.62 -4.03 -17.74
CA ALA A 46 -5.50 -4.48 -18.82
C ALA A 46 -5.79 -3.34 -19.82
N ARG A 47 -6.10 -2.14 -19.32
CA ARG A 47 -6.27 -0.94 -20.15
C ARG A 47 -4.98 -0.55 -20.87
N LYS A 48 -3.83 -0.63 -20.19
CA LYS A 48 -2.52 -0.27 -20.75
C LYS A 48 -2.12 -1.17 -21.92
N LEU A 49 -2.44 -2.47 -21.87
CA LEU A 49 -2.12 -3.41 -22.95
C LEU A 49 -3.09 -3.34 -24.13
N GLY A 50 -4.39 -3.13 -23.85
CA GLY A 50 -5.46 -3.29 -24.84
C GLY A 50 -5.68 -4.76 -25.22
N ASN A 51 -6.94 -5.18 -25.41
CA ASN A 51 -7.32 -6.57 -25.73
C ASN A 51 -6.64 -7.63 -24.83
N ALA A 52 -6.43 -7.29 -23.56
CA ALA A 52 -5.71 -8.16 -22.64
C ALA A 52 -6.55 -9.39 -22.27
N ARG A 53 -5.87 -10.54 -22.19
CA ARG A 53 -6.37 -11.74 -21.51
C ARG A 53 -5.93 -11.67 -20.05
N ILE A 54 -6.83 -12.02 -19.15
CA ILE A 54 -6.58 -12.04 -17.70
C ILE A 54 -6.87 -13.43 -17.18
N PHE A 55 -5.92 -14.02 -16.47
CA PHE A 55 -6.08 -15.33 -15.81
C PHE A 55 -5.12 -15.44 -14.62
N THR A 56 -5.44 -16.29 -13.65
CA THR A 56 -4.47 -16.68 -12.61
C THR A 56 -3.66 -17.85 -13.16
N ASP A 57 -2.33 -17.73 -13.12
CA ASP A 57 -1.42 -18.80 -13.52
C ASP A 57 -1.35 -19.85 -12.39
N GLU A 58 -1.59 -21.11 -12.71
CA GLU A 58 -1.63 -22.19 -11.72
C GLU A 58 -0.23 -22.57 -11.22
N GLU A 59 0.84 -22.27 -11.96
CA GLU A 59 2.21 -22.62 -11.58
C GLU A 59 2.75 -21.74 -10.45
N ASP A 60 2.44 -20.44 -10.47
CA ASP A 60 2.95 -19.46 -9.51
C ASP A 60 1.85 -18.73 -8.70
N GLY A 61 0.58 -18.95 -9.03
CA GLY A 61 -0.57 -18.32 -8.37
C GLY A 61 -0.73 -16.83 -8.68
N LEU A 62 0.06 -16.28 -9.61
CA LEU A 62 0.04 -14.85 -9.94
C LEU A 62 -1.04 -14.54 -10.96
N VAL A 63 -1.62 -13.33 -10.88
CA VAL A 63 -2.57 -12.87 -11.89
C VAL A 63 -1.79 -12.38 -13.11
N THR A 64 -1.94 -13.09 -14.22
CA THR A 64 -1.35 -12.75 -15.50
C THR A 64 -2.32 -11.91 -16.33
N ILE A 65 -1.83 -10.78 -16.83
CA ILE A 65 -2.55 -9.86 -17.72
C ILE A 65 -1.67 -9.68 -18.96
N THR A 66 -2.09 -10.23 -20.10
CA THR A 66 -1.20 -10.35 -21.26
C THR A 66 -1.94 -10.24 -22.59
N ASN A 67 -1.25 -9.78 -23.63
CA ASN A 67 -1.68 -9.88 -25.02
C ASN A 67 -0.72 -10.81 -25.78
N ASP A 68 -0.62 -10.70 -27.11
CA ASP A 68 0.25 -11.58 -27.90
C ASP A 68 1.74 -11.19 -27.85
N ILE A 69 2.04 -9.98 -27.35
CA ILE A 69 3.38 -9.38 -27.41
C ILE A 69 3.98 -9.19 -26.01
N SER A 70 3.17 -8.71 -25.07
CA SER A 70 3.61 -8.22 -23.76
C SER A 70 2.59 -8.54 -22.69
N GLY A 71 3.05 -8.58 -21.44
CA GLY A 71 2.17 -8.84 -20.31
C GLY A 71 2.74 -8.38 -18.98
N TYR A 72 1.96 -8.63 -17.95
CA TYR A 72 2.29 -8.38 -16.56
C TYR A 72 1.83 -9.56 -15.71
N LYS A 73 2.63 -9.96 -14.73
CA LYS A 73 2.24 -10.90 -13.67
C LYS A 73 2.20 -10.13 -12.35
N ILE A 74 1.04 -10.09 -11.71
CA ILE A 74 0.82 -9.30 -10.49
C ILE A 74 0.73 -10.24 -9.29
N ASN A 75 1.49 -9.93 -8.24
CA ASN A 75 1.44 -10.66 -6.98
C ASN A 75 0.49 -9.97 -5.99
N HIS A 76 -0.81 -10.23 -6.14
CA HIS A 76 -1.82 -9.66 -5.25
C HIS A 76 -1.68 -10.10 -3.79
N GLY A 77 -1.06 -11.26 -3.53
CA GLY A 77 -0.80 -11.74 -2.16
C GLY A 77 0.34 -10.99 -1.44
N LYS A 78 1.00 -10.07 -2.12
CA LYS A 78 2.09 -9.24 -1.61
C LYS A 78 1.81 -7.74 -1.74
N ILE A 79 0.56 -7.36 -1.97
CA ILE A 79 0.16 -5.96 -1.89
C ILE A 79 0.32 -5.49 -0.44
N VAL A 80 0.95 -4.33 -0.28
CA VAL A 80 1.09 -3.66 1.01
C VAL A 80 0.33 -2.33 0.92
N THR A 81 -0.50 -2.04 1.93
CA THR A 81 -1.22 -0.75 2.04
C THR A 81 -0.82 -0.02 3.31
N GLY A 82 -0.96 1.30 3.30
CA GLY A 82 -0.63 2.16 4.42
C GLY A 82 -0.44 3.60 3.96
N LEU A 83 -0.22 4.52 4.89
CA LEU A 83 0.01 5.94 4.57
C LEU A 83 1.39 6.09 3.92
N ILE A 84 1.48 6.56 2.66
CA ILE A 84 2.76 6.78 1.97
C ILE A 84 3.11 8.26 1.91
N ASP A 85 2.17 9.13 1.54
CA ASP A 85 2.42 10.57 1.43
C ASP A 85 2.05 11.34 2.71
N ASP A 86 1.71 12.63 2.64
CA ASP A 86 1.39 13.47 3.81
C ASP A 86 -0.11 13.52 4.13
N ASP A 87 -0.96 12.91 3.30
CA ASP A 87 -2.41 12.92 3.52
C ASP A 87 -2.86 11.80 4.49
N GLU A 88 -4.15 11.74 4.80
CA GLU A 88 -4.69 10.77 5.76
C GLU A 88 -5.37 9.57 5.07
N ALA A 89 -5.20 9.42 3.77
CA ALA A 89 -5.72 8.31 2.99
C ALA A 89 -4.66 7.20 2.86
N GLU A 90 -5.09 5.95 3.01
CA GLU A 90 -4.18 4.82 2.81
C GLU A 90 -3.92 4.57 1.33
N ASP A 91 -2.64 4.39 1.03
CA ASP A 91 -2.08 4.15 -0.28
C ASP A 91 -1.74 2.66 -0.48
N GLY A 92 -1.21 2.31 -1.64
CA GLY A 92 -0.87 0.92 -1.98
C GLY A 92 0.44 0.76 -2.73
N ILE A 93 1.12 -0.35 -2.47
CA ILE A 93 2.27 -0.80 -3.24
C ILE A 93 1.97 -2.19 -3.80
N VAL A 94 1.99 -2.30 -5.13
CA VAL A 94 1.62 -3.53 -5.84
C VAL A 94 2.85 -4.10 -6.56
N PRO A 95 3.38 -5.26 -6.11
CA PRO A 95 4.47 -5.93 -6.80
C PRO A 95 4.00 -6.61 -8.09
N PHE A 96 4.79 -6.48 -9.15
CA PHE A 96 4.52 -7.10 -10.44
C PHE A 96 5.78 -7.39 -11.25
N TYR A 97 5.67 -8.34 -12.16
CA TYR A 97 6.66 -8.63 -13.19
C TYR A 97 6.20 -8.09 -14.52
N ALA A 98 7.11 -7.46 -15.28
CA ALA A 98 6.87 -7.15 -16.69
C ALA A 98 7.26 -8.36 -17.55
N MET A 99 6.51 -8.62 -18.61
CA MET A 99 6.71 -9.77 -19.50
C MET A 99 6.78 -9.36 -20.97
N GLN A 100 7.55 -10.13 -21.74
CA GLN A 100 7.51 -10.15 -23.19
C GLN A 100 7.27 -11.60 -23.65
N GLY A 101 6.13 -11.85 -24.28
CA GLY A 101 5.63 -13.21 -24.48
C GLY A 101 5.53 -13.99 -23.16
N LYS A 102 6.30 -15.06 -23.02
CA LYS A 102 6.37 -15.90 -21.81
C LYS A 102 7.55 -15.55 -20.88
N SER A 103 8.43 -14.63 -21.30
CA SER A 103 9.65 -14.30 -20.55
C SER A 103 9.42 -13.15 -19.59
N ILE A 104 9.94 -13.28 -18.37
CA ILE A 104 10.00 -12.20 -17.38
C ILE A 104 11.14 -11.26 -17.77
N MET A 105 10.81 -9.98 -17.92
CA MET A 105 11.75 -8.92 -18.31
C MET A 105 12.25 -8.12 -17.13
N GLY A 106 11.51 -8.11 -16.02
CA GLY A 106 11.92 -7.43 -14.81
C GLY A 106 10.85 -7.49 -13.74
N TYR A 107 11.26 -7.17 -12.51
CA TYR A 107 10.40 -7.12 -11.34
C TYR A 107 10.35 -5.69 -10.79
N TYR A 108 9.15 -5.25 -10.44
CA TYR A 108 8.84 -3.87 -10.14
C TYR A 108 7.78 -3.77 -9.05
N HIS A 109 7.70 -2.59 -8.44
CA HIS A 109 6.60 -2.21 -7.57
C HIS A 109 5.89 -0.98 -8.13
N MET A 110 4.58 -1.06 -8.26
CA MET A 110 3.71 0.06 -8.60
C MET A 110 3.30 0.77 -7.31
N ILE A 111 3.54 2.08 -7.24
CA ILE A 111 3.10 2.93 -6.12
C ILE A 111 1.78 3.59 -6.53
N LEU A 112 0.76 3.34 -5.74
CA LEU A 112 -0.60 3.83 -5.86
C LEU A 112 -0.83 4.84 -4.75
N LEU A 113 -1.10 6.11 -5.09
CA LEU A 113 -1.63 7.06 -4.11
C LEU A 113 -3.14 7.13 -4.21
N ALA A 114 -3.82 7.24 -3.07
CA ALA A 114 -5.25 7.46 -3.02
C ALA A 114 -5.65 8.76 -3.73
N SER A 115 -6.84 8.78 -4.31
CA SER A 115 -7.37 9.94 -5.02
C SER A 115 -8.89 9.89 -5.06
N ALA A 116 -9.56 10.77 -4.32
CA ALA A 116 -11.02 10.87 -4.17
C ALA A 116 -11.70 9.52 -3.83
N ASP A 117 -11.96 8.69 -4.83
CA ASP A 117 -12.63 7.38 -4.71
C ASP A 117 -11.87 6.25 -5.42
N THR A 118 -10.58 6.46 -5.74
CA THR A 118 -9.75 5.50 -6.47
C THR A 118 -8.27 5.67 -6.14
N PHE A 119 -7.41 5.07 -6.95
CA PHE A 119 -5.97 5.26 -6.91
C PHE A 119 -5.47 6.00 -8.15
N ARG A 120 -4.28 6.57 -8.02
CA ARG A 120 -3.46 7.04 -9.13
C ARG A 120 -2.11 6.34 -9.08
N VAL A 121 -1.64 5.85 -10.22
CA VAL A 121 -0.26 5.36 -10.32
C VAL A 121 0.67 6.57 -10.32
N VAL A 122 1.54 6.65 -9.31
CA VAL A 122 2.46 7.79 -9.17
C VAL A 122 3.88 7.44 -9.57
N LYS A 123 4.25 6.16 -9.42
CA LYS A 123 5.59 5.68 -9.79
C LYS A 123 5.58 4.17 -10.00
N THR A 124 6.57 3.72 -10.76
CA THR A 124 6.99 2.32 -10.80
C THR A 124 8.46 2.29 -10.41
N VAL A 125 8.83 1.45 -9.45
CA VAL A 125 10.19 1.34 -8.94
C VAL A 125 10.75 -0.05 -9.16
N SER A 126 12.01 -0.13 -9.57
CA SER A 126 12.81 -1.36 -9.67
C SER A 126 13.86 -1.38 -8.56
N GLY A 127 14.55 -2.50 -8.39
CA GLY A 127 15.65 -2.63 -7.42
C GLY A 127 15.23 -2.91 -5.98
N ILE A 128 13.93 -2.83 -5.69
CA ILE A 128 13.33 -3.37 -4.46
C ILE A 128 12.92 -4.82 -4.73
N PHE A 129 13.42 -5.75 -3.91
CA PHE A 129 13.06 -7.17 -4.00
C PHE A 129 11.76 -7.47 -3.28
N THR A 130 11.58 -6.89 -2.10
CA THR A 130 10.38 -7.11 -1.29
C THR A 130 10.03 -5.82 -0.57
N VAL A 131 8.75 -5.42 -0.61
CA VAL A 131 8.21 -4.46 0.36
C VAL A 131 7.56 -5.26 1.47
N HIS A 132 7.98 -5.03 2.71
CA HIS A 132 7.51 -5.76 3.87
C HIS A 132 6.29 -5.10 4.51
N ASP A 133 6.35 -3.78 4.70
CA ASP A 133 5.34 -3.03 5.43
C ASP A 133 5.41 -1.54 5.11
N ILE A 134 4.36 -0.81 5.47
CA ILE A 134 4.32 0.66 5.50
C ILE A 134 3.97 1.07 6.93
N LYS A 135 4.94 1.63 7.65
CA LYS A 135 4.78 1.99 9.06
C LYS A 135 5.30 3.39 9.33
N ASP A 136 4.52 4.20 10.05
CA ASP A 136 4.90 5.58 10.39
C ASP A 136 5.28 6.40 9.13
N ARG A 137 4.55 6.18 8.03
CA ARG A 137 4.79 6.74 6.68
C ARG A 137 6.11 6.32 6.02
N LYS A 138 6.72 5.24 6.50
CA LYS A 138 7.96 4.66 5.97
C LYS A 138 7.70 3.33 5.29
N ILE A 139 8.19 3.20 4.07
CA ILE A 139 8.14 1.96 3.30
C ILE A 139 9.36 1.12 3.70
N ILE A 140 9.11 -0.01 4.36
CA ILE A 140 10.17 -0.93 4.79
C ILE A 140 10.39 -1.96 3.68
N ALA A 141 11.60 -1.95 3.11
CA ALA A 141 11.89 -2.69 1.89
C ALA A 141 13.23 -3.43 1.95
N GLU A 142 13.26 -4.63 1.38
CA GLU A 142 14.48 -5.38 1.11
C GLU A 142 15.05 -4.98 -0.26
N VAL A 143 16.30 -4.54 -0.27
CA VAL A 143 17.03 -4.13 -1.48
C VAL A 143 18.40 -4.82 -1.53
N SER A 144 19.06 -4.79 -2.69
CA SER A 144 20.46 -5.24 -2.76
C SER A 144 21.41 -4.17 -2.24
N THR A 145 22.41 -4.58 -1.47
CA THR A 145 23.58 -3.76 -1.15
C THR A 145 24.60 -3.71 -2.30
N VAL A 146 24.37 -4.50 -3.35
CA VAL A 146 25.24 -4.62 -4.53
C VAL A 146 24.50 -4.05 -5.74
N SER A 147 25.25 -3.46 -6.68
CA SER A 147 24.67 -2.92 -7.92
C SER A 147 23.97 -4.01 -8.76
N PRO A 148 22.85 -3.71 -9.45
CA PRO A 148 22.20 -4.62 -10.40
C PRO A 148 23.14 -5.23 -11.46
N ASP A 149 24.18 -4.50 -11.85
CA ASP A 149 25.13 -4.94 -12.89
C ASP A 149 26.34 -5.72 -12.33
N SER A 150 26.40 -5.91 -11.01
CA SER A 150 27.54 -6.56 -10.35
C SER A 150 27.29 -8.06 -10.10
N PRO A 151 28.34 -8.91 -10.18
CA PRO A 151 28.25 -10.30 -9.77
C PRO A 151 27.74 -10.41 -8.33
N GLY A 152 26.79 -11.32 -8.12
CA GLY A 152 26.18 -11.54 -6.80
C GLY A 152 25.00 -10.63 -6.49
N TYR A 153 24.54 -9.76 -7.40
CA TYR A 153 23.30 -8.99 -7.17
C TYR A 153 22.14 -9.86 -6.66
N GLY A 154 21.54 -9.45 -5.54
CA GLY A 154 20.40 -10.15 -4.93
C GLY A 154 20.71 -11.46 -4.21
N CYS A 155 21.99 -11.80 -4.00
CA CYS A 155 22.41 -12.88 -3.11
C CYS A 155 21.90 -12.66 -1.67
N ASP A 156 21.67 -13.74 -0.92
CA ASP A 156 21.03 -13.67 0.40
C ASP A 156 21.80 -12.79 1.41
N ASN A 157 23.13 -12.78 1.33
CA ASN A 157 23.99 -11.96 2.19
C ASN A 157 24.28 -10.55 1.66
N CYS A 158 23.78 -10.20 0.47
CA CYS A 158 23.87 -8.85 -0.09
C CYS A 158 22.49 -8.20 -0.24
N ARG A 159 21.61 -8.55 0.68
CA ARG A 159 20.33 -7.87 0.89
C ARG A 159 20.35 -7.15 2.21
N GLU A 160 19.73 -5.99 2.23
CA GLU A 160 19.49 -5.23 3.45
C GLU A 160 18.04 -4.76 3.50
N VAL A 161 17.53 -4.62 4.72
CA VAL A 161 16.23 -3.99 4.97
C VAL A 161 16.47 -2.52 5.27
N ILE A 162 15.84 -1.65 4.49
CA ILE A 162 15.94 -0.19 4.63
C ILE A 162 14.56 0.44 4.66
N SER A 163 14.52 1.66 5.15
CA SER A 163 13.33 2.49 5.17
C SER A 163 13.40 3.53 4.05
N TYR A 164 12.31 3.70 3.31
CA TYR A 164 12.13 4.80 2.38
C TYR A 164 11.02 5.73 2.86
N MET A 165 11.21 7.03 2.65
CA MET A 165 10.16 8.04 2.75
C MET A 165 9.77 8.54 1.37
N TRP A 166 8.48 8.87 1.21
CA TRP A 166 7.98 9.49 0.00
C TRP A 166 8.05 11.01 0.10
N ASN A 167 8.97 11.61 -0.66
CA ASN A 167 9.18 13.06 -0.68
C ASN A 167 9.02 13.59 -2.10
N ASN A 168 8.03 14.47 -2.31
CA ASN A 168 7.82 15.19 -3.57
C ASN A 168 7.85 14.30 -4.84
N GLY A 169 7.24 13.12 -4.80
CA GLY A 169 7.19 12.20 -5.95
C GLY A 169 8.36 11.20 -6.02
N ASN A 170 9.25 11.20 -5.03
CA ASN A 170 10.42 10.33 -4.98
C ASN A 170 10.47 9.49 -3.71
N LEU A 171 11.03 8.28 -3.83
CA LEU A 171 11.43 7.49 -2.67
C LEU A 171 12.86 7.91 -2.31
N GLU A 172 13.03 8.37 -1.09
CA GLU A 172 14.32 8.74 -0.53
C GLU A 172 14.65 7.74 0.59
N LYS A 173 15.84 7.14 0.51
CA LYS A 173 16.33 6.23 1.55
C LYS A 173 16.55 7.05 2.83
N GLU A 174 16.01 6.58 3.94
CA GLU A 174 16.29 7.15 5.25
C GLU A 174 17.70 6.73 5.69
N GLU A 175 18.52 7.70 6.13
CA GLU A 175 19.88 7.48 6.65
C GLU A 175 19.88 6.92 8.08
#